data_AF-A0A2V8C542-F1
#
_entry.id   AF-A0A2V8C542-F1
#
_cell.length_a   1.000
_cell.length_b   1.000
_cell.length_c   1.000
_cell.angle_alpha   90.00
_cell.angle_beta   90.00
_cell.angle_gamma   90.00
#
_symmetry.space_group_name_H-M   'P 1'
#
loop_
_entity.id
_entity.type
_entity.pdbx_description
1 polymer ?
#
loop_
_entity_poly.entity_id
_entity_poly.type
_entity_poly.pdbx_seq_one_letter_code
_entity_poly.pdbx_strand_id
1 'polypeptide(L)'
;NTGHDGAREPLGTFAADPQKFVDYAFRAVHVTALTARRILQSYYDVAPRHSYFDGCSTGGRQGLISAQRFPDDFDGIVVGAPVLDFSGTMISYAAGQRALAASPIPASKLKTLSEAVYAKCDAADGLKDGLIDDPSRCHFDPAADLPRCAAEADGESCFTAGQLDALAAIYRGVTRNGETFFPGW
;
A
#
# COMPACT_ATOMS: atom_id res chain seq x y z
N ASN A 1 14.24 8.45 10.91
CA ASN A 1 15.70 8.19 11.03
C ASN A 1 16.27 7.46 9.81
N THR A 2 15.57 7.49 8.68
CA THR A 2 16.12 7.29 7.33
C THR A 2 16.61 8.65 6.79
N GLY A 3 17.45 9.34 7.56
CA GLY A 3 17.92 10.70 7.26
C GLY A 3 17.14 11.88 7.88
N HIS A 4 16.08 11.64 8.65
CA HIS A 4 15.31 12.69 9.33
C HIS A 4 14.75 12.20 10.68
N ASP A 5 14.32 13.11 11.56
CA ASP A 5 13.68 12.75 12.84
C ASP A 5 12.20 13.09 12.82
N GLY A 6 11.32 12.08 12.83
CA GLY A 6 9.87 12.28 12.73
C GLY A 6 9.26 13.04 13.92
N ALA A 7 9.94 13.10 15.08
CA ALA A 7 9.49 13.92 16.20
C ALA A 7 9.75 15.43 15.97
N ARG A 8 10.73 15.77 15.13
CA ARG A 8 11.12 17.15 14.80
C ARG A 8 10.56 17.61 13.45
N GLU A 9 10.35 16.65 12.55
CA GLU A 9 9.95 16.87 11.17
C GLU A 9 8.68 16.06 10.91
N PRO A 10 7.50 16.58 11.30
CA PRO A 10 6.26 15.84 11.21
C PRO A 10 5.91 15.55 9.75
N LEU A 11 5.29 14.37 9.53
CA LEU A 11 4.83 13.92 8.20
C LEU A 11 5.98 13.93 7.17
N GLY A 12 5.73 14.52 5.99
CA GLY A 12 6.71 14.62 4.91
C GLY A 12 7.54 15.91 4.92
N THR A 13 7.54 16.70 5.99
CA THR A 13 8.21 18.02 6.01
C THR A 13 9.71 17.94 5.73
N PHE A 14 10.37 16.85 6.12
CA PHE A 14 11.78 16.60 5.83
C PHE A 14 12.13 16.63 4.33
N ALA A 15 11.16 16.32 3.46
CA ALA A 15 11.39 16.18 2.03
C ALA A 15 11.67 17.52 1.32
N ALA A 16 11.44 18.65 1.99
CA ALA A 16 11.86 19.96 1.50
C ALA A 16 13.39 20.13 1.50
N ASP A 17 14.11 19.35 2.32
CA ASP A 17 15.55 19.25 2.31
C ASP A 17 15.99 18.17 1.30
N PRO A 18 16.75 18.53 0.24
CA PRO A 18 17.15 17.58 -0.80
C PRO A 18 18.00 16.41 -0.28
N GLN A 19 18.83 16.62 0.75
CA GLN A 19 19.67 15.56 1.30
C GLN A 19 18.83 14.56 2.10
N LYS A 20 17.91 15.05 2.93
CA LYS A 20 17.00 14.18 3.69
C LYS A 20 16.04 13.42 2.77
N PHE A 21 15.61 14.06 1.68
CA PHE A 21 14.83 13.37 0.64
C PHE A 21 15.63 12.23 0.03
N VAL A 22 16.89 12.45 -0.37
CA VAL A 22 17.78 11.40 -0.92
C VAL A 22 18.03 10.28 0.08
N ASP A 23 18.22 10.62 1.36
CA ASP A 23 18.37 9.64 2.43
C ASP A 23 17.16 8.72 2.54
N TYR A 24 15.95 9.29 2.58
CA TYR A 24 14.72 8.51 2.60
C TYR A 24 14.48 7.73 1.31
N ALA A 25 14.83 8.32 0.16
CA ALA A 25 14.60 7.73 -1.14
C ALA A 25 15.41 6.45 -1.31
N PHE A 26 16.71 6.47 -1.00
CA PHE A 26 17.57 5.29 -1.18
C PHE A 26 18.85 5.26 -0.33
N ARG A 27 19.39 6.39 0.13
CA ARG A 27 20.77 6.41 0.67
C ARG A 27 20.88 5.89 2.10
N ALA A 28 19.87 6.09 2.94
CA ALA A 28 19.98 5.79 4.38
C ALA A 28 20.30 4.32 4.66
N VAL A 29 19.57 3.38 4.02
CA VAL A 29 19.76 1.94 4.25
C VAL A 29 21.15 1.49 3.82
N HIS A 30 21.63 1.98 2.67
CA HIS A 30 22.97 1.68 2.17
C HIS A 30 24.07 2.15 3.13
N VAL A 31 23.98 3.39 3.61
CA VAL A 31 24.97 3.93 4.57
C VAL A 31 24.92 3.17 5.88
N THR A 32 23.74 2.76 6.34
CA THR A 32 23.60 1.89 7.51
C THR A 32 24.29 0.54 7.28
N ALA A 33 24.10 -0.10 6.14
CA ALA A 33 24.73 -1.38 5.81
C ALA A 33 26.26 -1.28 5.78
N LEU A 34 26.82 -0.26 5.12
CA LEU A 34 28.26 0.00 5.08
C LEU A 34 28.84 0.26 6.48
N THR A 35 28.12 1.05 7.29
CA THR A 35 28.56 1.40 8.65
C THR A 35 28.53 0.19 9.57
N ALA A 36 27.46 -0.60 9.51
CA ALA A 36 27.32 -1.83 10.28
C ALA A 36 28.45 -2.81 9.95
N ARG A 37 28.79 -3.01 8.66
CA ARG A 37 29.92 -3.86 8.26
C ARG A 37 31.25 -3.42 8.88
N ARG A 38 31.52 -2.11 8.91
CA ARG A 38 32.75 -1.57 9.53
C ARG A 38 32.78 -1.79 11.04
N ILE A 39 31.66 -1.57 11.72
CA ILE A 39 31.53 -1.81 13.16
C ILE A 39 31.76 -3.30 13.47
N LEU A 40 31.10 -4.19 12.73
CA LEU A 40 31.23 -5.64 12.92
C LEU A 40 32.67 -6.10 12.68
N GLN A 41 33.31 -5.65 11.60
CA GLN A 41 34.71 -5.98 11.30
C GLN A 41 35.66 -5.51 12.41
N SER A 42 35.47 -4.30 12.94
CA SER A 42 36.33 -3.77 14.01
C SER A 42 36.09 -4.42 15.37
N TYR A 43 34.89 -4.92 15.62
CA TYR A 43 34.52 -5.49 16.91
C TYR A 43 34.83 -6.99 16.99
N TYR A 44 34.62 -7.73 15.89
CA TYR A 44 34.80 -9.19 15.83
C TYR A 44 36.08 -9.62 15.11
N ASP A 45 36.89 -8.68 14.61
CA ASP A 45 38.06 -8.91 13.75
C ASP A 45 37.78 -9.75 12.48
N VAL A 46 36.51 -9.88 12.11
CA VAL A 46 36.07 -10.61 10.92
C VAL A 46 34.85 -9.96 10.28
N ALA A 47 34.81 -9.94 8.96
CA ALA A 47 33.67 -9.46 8.19
C ALA A 47 32.48 -10.42 8.33
N PRO A 48 31.23 -9.92 8.30
CA PRO A 48 30.07 -10.79 8.25
C PRO A 48 30.14 -11.67 6.99
N ARG A 49 29.94 -12.98 7.15
CA ARG A 49 29.92 -13.93 6.02
C ARG A 49 28.71 -13.73 5.12
N HIS A 50 27.59 -13.32 5.71
CA HIS A 50 26.35 -12.99 5.01
C HIS A 50 25.69 -11.79 5.68
N SER A 51 24.92 -11.03 4.90
CA SER A 51 24.12 -9.88 5.30
C SER A 51 22.71 -10.03 4.75
N TYR A 52 21.69 -9.81 5.59
CA TYR A 52 20.29 -9.97 5.22
C TYR A 52 19.50 -8.70 5.46
N PHE A 53 18.48 -8.47 4.63
CA PHE A 53 17.48 -7.43 4.82
C PHE A 53 16.09 -8.08 4.92
N ASP A 54 15.27 -7.60 5.85
CA ASP A 54 13.87 -7.98 5.99
C ASP A 54 13.06 -6.70 6.20
N GLY A 55 12.08 -6.45 5.31
CA GLY A 55 11.25 -5.26 5.39
C GLY A 55 9.90 -5.39 4.70
N CYS A 56 8.90 -4.74 5.30
CA CYS A 56 7.54 -4.67 4.80
C CYS A 56 7.11 -3.22 4.52
N SER A 57 6.15 -2.97 3.62
CA SER A 57 5.66 -1.63 3.28
C SER A 57 6.77 -0.72 2.75
N THR A 58 7.09 0.37 3.43
CA THR A 58 8.24 1.24 3.11
C THR A 58 9.56 0.46 3.19
N GLY A 59 9.67 -0.49 4.13
CA GLY A 59 10.82 -1.41 4.21
C GLY A 59 10.91 -2.32 2.99
N GLY A 60 9.78 -2.79 2.47
CA GLY A 60 9.77 -3.59 1.24
C GLY A 60 10.28 -2.79 0.04
N ARG A 61 9.85 -1.52 -0.09
CA ARG A 61 10.42 -0.58 -1.07
C ARG A 61 11.92 -0.43 -0.90
N GLN A 62 12.40 -0.26 0.34
CA GLN A 62 13.83 -0.11 0.64
C GLN A 62 14.64 -1.35 0.26
N GLY A 63 14.14 -2.56 0.56
CA GLY A 63 14.79 -3.82 0.19
C GLY A 63 14.95 -3.95 -1.33
N LEU A 64 13.89 -3.67 -2.10
CA LEU A 64 13.96 -3.70 -3.56
C LEU A 64 14.87 -2.59 -4.13
N ILE A 65 14.90 -1.41 -3.52
CA ILE A 65 15.83 -0.34 -3.90
C ILE A 65 17.27 -0.76 -3.63
N SER A 66 17.56 -1.39 -2.49
CA SER A 66 18.88 -1.96 -2.21
C SER A 66 19.26 -3.00 -3.26
N ALA A 67 18.37 -3.93 -3.60
CA ALA A 67 18.62 -4.91 -4.66
C ALA A 67 18.97 -4.28 -6.01
N GLN A 68 18.30 -3.18 -6.38
CA GLN A 68 18.48 -2.52 -7.67
C GLN A 68 19.68 -1.57 -7.73
N ARG A 69 19.97 -0.85 -6.63
CA ARG A 69 20.98 0.23 -6.60
C ARG A 69 22.26 -0.14 -5.88
N PHE A 70 22.18 -1.05 -4.91
CA PHE A 70 23.26 -1.46 -4.03
C PHE A 70 23.28 -2.99 -3.91
N PRO A 71 23.47 -3.72 -5.03
CA PRO A 71 23.30 -5.18 -5.05
C PRO A 71 24.23 -5.91 -4.10
N ASP A 72 25.38 -5.31 -3.74
CA ASP A 72 26.35 -5.88 -2.81
C ASP A 72 25.98 -5.63 -1.33
N ASP A 73 24.85 -4.96 -1.06
CA ASP A 73 24.49 -4.65 0.32
C ASP A 73 24.01 -5.88 1.11
N PHE A 74 23.29 -6.80 0.47
CA PHE A 74 22.67 -7.94 1.15
C PHE A 74 22.71 -9.18 0.27
N ASP A 75 23.09 -10.31 0.85
CA ASP A 75 23.07 -11.64 0.22
C ASP A 75 21.65 -12.21 0.12
N GLY A 76 20.74 -11.77 1.00
CA GLY A 76 19.33 -12.16 0.98
C GLY A 76 18.41 -11.03 1.42
N ILE A 77 17.30 -10.85 0.70
CA ILE A 77 16.33 -9.78 0.93
C ILE A 77 14.92 -10.39 0.98
N VAL A 78 14.25 -10.24 2.12
CA VAL A 78 12.83 -10.58 2.30
C VAL A 78 12.02 -9.29 2.18
N VAL A 79 11.04 -9.30 1.27
CA VAL A 79 10.25 -8.11 0.91
C VAL A 79 8.76 -8.41 1.08
N GLY A 80 8.12 -7.69 1.99
CA GLY A 80 6.66 -7.72 2.18
C GLY A 80 5.98 -6.44 1.66
N ALA A 81 4.81 -6.58 1.02
CA ALA A 81 3.92 -5.48 0.60
C ALA A 81 4.66 -4.19 0.15
N PRO A 82 5.58 -4.24 -0.82
CA PRO A 82 6.47 -3.13 -1.12
C PRO A 82 5.71 -1.95 -1.75
N VAL A 83 5.84 -0.77 -1.17
CA VAL A 83 5.26 0.47 -1.73
C VAL A 83 6.18 1.02 -2.84
N LEU A 84 6.38 0.25 -3.91
CA LEU A 84 7.43 0.50 -4.91
C LEU A 84 7.14 1.77 -5.75
N ASP A 85 5.95 1.86 -6.33
CA ASP A 85 5.45 3.09 -6.93
C ASP A 85 4.86 4.00 -5.83
N PHE A 86 5.76 4.66 -5.12
CA PHE A 86 5.40 5.52 -3.99
C PHE A 86 4.48 6.67 -4.42
N SER A 87 4.79 7.33 -5.53
CA SER A 87 4.00 8.47 -6.02
C SER A 87 2.61 8.03 -6.48
N GLY A 88 2.51 6.94 -7.24
CA GLY A 88 1.23 6.38 -7.64
C GLY A 88 0.37 5.97 -6.45
N THR A 89 0.98 5.33 -5.44
CA THR A 89 0.28 4.93 -4.21
C THR A 89 -0.30 6.14 -3.47
N MET A 90 0.50 7.20 -3.28
CA MET A 90 0.02 8.42 -2.60
C MET A 90 -1.11 9.11 -3.37
N ILE A 91 -1.03 9.13 -4.71
CA ILE A 91 -2.09 9.68 -5.56
C ILE A 91 -3.36 8.84 -5.45
N SER A 92 -3.26 7.51 -5.44
CA SER A 92 -4.39 6.59 -5.24
C SER A 92 -5.07 6.81 -3.88
N TYR A 93 -4.30 6.92 -2.80
CA TYR A 93 -4.85 7.26 -1.49
C TYR A 93 -5.54 8.61 -1.48
N ALA A 94 -4.95 9.65 -2.07
CA ALA A 94 -5.59 10.96 -2.15
C ALA A 94 -6.89 10.92 -2.96
N ALA A 95 -6.95 10.15 -4.06
CA ALA A 95 -8.15 9.97 -4.86
C ALA A 95 -9.26 9.26 -4.06
N GLY A 96 -8.94 8.15 -3.38
CA GLY A 96 -9.89 7.43 -2.53
C GLY A 96 -10.41 8.28 -1.37
N GLN A 97 -9.54 9.05 -0.71
CA GLN A 97 -9.95 9.97 0.36
C GLN A 97 -10.88 11.06 -0.15
N ARG A 98 -10.67 11.58 -1.36
CA ARG A 98 -11.59 12.54 -1.98
C ARG A 98 -12.96 11.92 -2.29
N ALA A 99 -12.98 10.68 -2.76
CA ALA A 99 -14.22 9.95 -3.02
C ALA A 99 -15.02 9.71 -1.73
N LEU A 100 -14.35 9.25 -0.67
CA LEU A 100 -14.97 9.05 0.65
C LEU A 100 -15.40 10.36 1.32
N ALA A 101 -14.66 11.45 1.13
CA ALA A 101 -15.06 12.75 1.65
C ALA A 101 -16.32 13.29 0.96
N ALA A 102 -16.50 13.02 -0.34
CA ALA A 102 -17.69 13.38 -1.08
C ALA A 102 -18.92 12.52 -0.71
N SER A 103 -18.70 11.25 -0.38
CA SER A 103 -19.77 10.33 0.05
C SER A 103 -19.22 9.31 1.04
N PRO A 104 -19.29 9.60 2.35
CA PRO A 104 -18.75 8.74 3.38
C PRO A 104 -19.45 7.39 3.44
N ILE A 105 -18.65 6.36 3.70
CA ILE A 105 -19.12 5.01 3.97
C ILE A 105 -18.91 4.76 5.46
N PRO A 106 -19.95 4.87 6.30
CA PRO A 106 -19.83 4.62 7.72
C PRO A 106 -19.42 3.17 8.01
N ALA A 107 -18.72 2.97 9.13
CA ALA A 107 -18.26 1.65 9.57
C ALA A 107 -19.41 0.63 9.70
N SER A 108 -20.63 1.08 10.01
CA SER A 108 -21.83 0.22 10.10
C SER A 108 -22.15 -0.51 8.79
N LYS A 109 -21.73 0.01 7.64
CA LYS A 109 -21.94 -0.63 6.32
C LYS A 109 -20.86 -1.61 5.92
N LEU A 110 -19.71 -1.63 6.59
CA LEU A 110 -18.57 -2.46 6.20
C LEU A 110 -18.89 -3.95 6.27
N LYS A 111 -19.78 -4.35 7.20
CA LYS A 111 -20.29 -5.72 7.26
C LYS A 111 -21.07 -6.07 5.99
N THR A 112 -22.07 -5.27 5.62
CA THR A 112 -22.88 -5.46 4.41
C THR A 112 -22.02 -5.48 3.14
N LEU A 113 -21.03 -4.58 3.06
CA LEU A 113 -20.07 -4.55 1.96
C LEU A 113 -19.25 -5.86 1.88
N SER A 114 -18.66 -6.27 3.01
CA SER A 114 -17.85 -7.49 3.09
C SER A 114 -18.67 -8.72 2.72
N GLU A 115 -19.88 -8.86 3.26
CA GLU A 115 -20.78 -9.98 2.95
C GLU A 115 -21.09 -10.05 1.45
N ALA A 116 -21.31 -8.92 0.79
CA ALA A 116 -21.54 -8.88 -0.66
C ALA A 116 -20.29 -9.26 -1.46
N VAL A 117 -19.11 -8.78 -1.05
CA VAL A 117 -17.82 -9.14 -1.68
C VAL A 117 -17.57 -10.64 -1.56
N TYR A 118 -17.69 -11.23 -0.37
CA TYR A 118 -17.51 -12.68 -0.19
C TYR A 118 -18.60 -13.49 -0.91
N ALA A 119 -19.86 -13.05 -0.88
CA ALA A 119 -20.92 -13.72 -1.63
C ALA A 119 -20.62 -13.79 -3.14
N LYS A 120 -19.94 -12.77 -3.68
CA LYS A 120 -19.51 -12.71 -5.07
C LYS A 120 -18.25 -13.53 -5.34
N CYS A 121 -17.29 -13.52 -4.42
CA CYS A 121 -15.90 -13.85 -4.74
C CYS A 121 -15.31 -15.06 -4.02
N ASP A 122 -15.89 -15.52 -2.91
CA ASP A 122 -15.41 -16.67 -2.12
C ASP A 122 -15.27 -17.91 -3.01
N ALA A 123 -16.38 -18.34 -3.64
CA ALA A 123 -16.38 -19.52 -4.51
C ALA A 123 -15.66 -19.35 -5.87
N ALA A 124 -15.02 -18.21 -6.14
CA ALA A 124 -14.40 -17.94 -7.44
C ALA A 124 -13.18 -18.82 -7.73
N ASP A 125 -12.51 -19.32 -6.70
CA ASP A 125 -11.41 -20.28 -6.80
C ASP A 125 -11.88 -21.76 -6.85
N GLY A 126 -13.17 -22.00 -6.63
CA GLY A 126 -13.80 -23.33 -6.62
C GLY A 126 -14.10 -23.87 -5.23
N LEU A 127 -13.76 -23.14 -4.16
CA LEU A 127 -14.06 -23.49 -2.78
C LEU A 127 -14.84 -22.36 -2.10
N LYS A 128 -15.85 -22.71 -1.30
CA LYS A 128 -16.57 -21.73 -0.48
C LYS A 128 -16.17 -21.90 0.98
N ASP A 129 -15.11 -21.23 1.39
CA ASP A 129 -14.49 -21.36 2.71
C ASP A 129 -14.35 -20.04 3.46
N GLY A 130 -14.83 -18.94 2.86
CA GLY A 130 -14.71 -17.61 3.42
C GLY A 130 -13.35 -16.95 3.15
N LEU A 131 -12.60 -17.46 2.17
CA LEU A 131 -11.37 -16.86 1.68
C LEU A 131 -11.54 -16.40 0.23
N ILE A 132 -10.81 -15.35 -0.15
CA ILE A 132 -10.63 -14.99 -1.56
C ILE A 132 -9.17 -15.27 -1.87
N ASP A 133 -8.87 -16.46 -2.38
CA ASP A 133 -7.48 -16.91 -2.58
C ASP A 133 -6.78 -16.10 -3.70
N ASP A 134 -7.51 -15.80 -4.77
CA ASP A 134 -7.05 -14.96 -5.87
C ASP A 134 -8.03 -13.79 -6.12
N PRO A 135 -7.77 -12.61 -5.52
CA PRO A 135 -8.58 -11.42 -5.73
C PRO A 135 -8.66 -10.95 -7.19
N SER A 136 -7.73 -11.34 -8.07
CA SER A 136 -7.77 -10.95 -9.48
C SER A 136 -8.91 -11.63 -10.26
N ARG A 137 -9.44 -12.73 -9.74
CA ARG A 137 -10.59 -13.47 -10.28
C ARG A 137 -11.93 -12.96 -9.74
N CYS A 138 -11.90 -12.06 -8.76
CA CYS A 138 -13.07 -11.43 -8.19
C CYS A 138 -13.46 -10.20 -9.04
N HIS A 139 -14.56 -10.29 -9.78
CA HIS A 139 -15.12 -9.17 -10.55
C HIS A 139 -16.31 -8.54 -9.81
N PHE A 140 -16.06 -8.10 -8.58
CA PHE A 140 -17.04 -7.36 -7.78
C PHE A 140 -17.25 -5.96 -8.36
N ASP A 141 -18.50 -5.60 -8.61
CA ASP A 141 -18.90 -4.25 -9.04
C ASP A 141 -19.85 -3.68 -7.99
N PRO A 142 -19.45 -2.64 -7.23
CA PRO A 142 -20.30 -2.01 -6.23
C PRO A 142 -21.68 -1.63 -6.77
N ALA A 143 -21.76 -1.11 -8.00
CA ALA A 143 -23.01 -0.63 -8.56
C ALA A 143 -23.99 -1.76 -8.92
N ALA A 144 -23.49 -2.96 -9.19
CA ALA A 144 -24.27 -4.13 -9.58
C ALA A 144 -24.52 -5.10 -8.42
N ASP A 145 -23.55 -5.23 -7.51
CA ASP A 145 -23.52 -6.26 -6.48
C ASP A 145 -23.98 -5.76 -5.10
N LEU A 146 -24.12 -4.45 -4.90
CA LEU A 146 -24.60 -3.89 -3.63
C LEU A 146 -26.08 -3.44 -3.69
N PRO A 147 -26.83 -3.61 -2.59
CA PRO A 147 -28.20 -3.13 -2.49
C PRO A 147 -28.27 -1.61 -2.55
N ARG A 148 -29.06 -1.05 -3.47
CA ARG A 148 -29.30 0.40 -3.56
C ARG A 148 -30.30 0.88 -2.52
N CYS A 149 -30.06 2.04 -1.92
CA CYS A 149 -31.02 2.66 -1.00
C CYS A 149 -32.25 3.17 -1.75
N ALA A 150 -33.45 2.86 -1.24
CA ALA A 150 -34.69 3.35 -1.82
C ALA A 150 -34.81 4.86 -1.62
N ALA A 151 -35.09 5.60 -2.71
CA ALA A 151 -35.22 7.06 -2.70
C ALA A 151 -34.03 7.78 -2.04
N GLU A 152 -32.82 7.20 -2.11
CA GLU A 152 -31.59 7.71 -1.47
C GLU A 152 -31.69 7.85 0.06
N ALA A 153 -32.68 7.20 0.70
CA ALA A 153 -32.79 7.15 2.15
C ALA A 153 -31.72 6.20 2.72
N ASP A 154 -30.66 6.79 3.29
CA ASP A 154 -29.50 6.05 3.75
C ASP A 154 -29.81 5.09 4.93
N GLY A 155 -29.15 3.94 4.96
CA GLY A 155 -29.30 2.90 5.98
C GLY A 155 -28.15 1.90 5.99
N GLU A 156 -28.09 1.04 7.00
CA GLU A 156 -26.95 0.10 7.20
C GLU A 156 -26.90 -1.04 6.17
N SER A 157 -28.04 -1.38 5.56
CA SER A 157 -28.21 -2.52 4.65
C SER A 157 -28.32 -2.14 3.17
N CYS A 158 -28.09 -0.87 2.82
CA CYS A 158 -28.14 -0.37 1.45
C CYS A 158 -27.02 0.65 1.20
N PHE A 159 -26.84 1.09 -0.03
CA PHE A 159 -25.87 2.12 -0.42
C PHE A 159 -26.54 3.17 -1.30
N THR A 160 -26.31 4.45 -1.01
CA THR A 160 -26.76 5.57 -1.85
C THR A 160 -25.95 5.62 -3.14
N ALA A 161 -26.45 6.32 -4.16
CA ALA A 161 -25.73 6.48 -5.43
C ALA A 161 -24.31 7.05 -5.21
N GLY A 162 -24.17 8.05 -4.34
CA GLY A 162 -22.87 8.62 -4.00
C GLY A 162 -21.91 7.64 -3.30
N GLN A 163 -22.43 6.76 -2.42
CA GLN A 163 -21.62 5.73 -1.77
C GLN A 163 -21.15 4.66 -2.76
N LEU A 164 -22.01 4.28 -3.72
CA LEU A 164 -21.65 3.35 -4.79
C LEU A 164 -20.59 3.95 -5.72
N ASP A 165 -20.72 5.22 -6.08
CA ASP A 165 -19.74 5.94 -6.88
C ASP A 165 -18.38 6.04 -6.15
N ALA A 166 -18.41 6.28 -4.83
CA ALA A 166 -17.21 6.34 -4.01
C ALA A 166 -16.49 4.98 -3.96
N LEU A 167 -17.22 3.87 -3.76
CA LEU A 167 -16.67 2.52 -3.84
C LEU A 167 -16.12 2.24 -5.24
N ALA A 168 -16.90 2.51 -6.29
CA ALA A 168 -16.47 2.28 -7.67
C ALA A 168 -15.19 3.05 -8.01
N ALA A 169 -14.99 4.25 -7.45
CA ALA A 169 -13.74 5.01 -7.61
C ALA A 169 -12.55 4.32 -6.93
N ILE A 170 -12.74 3.70 -5.76
CA ILE A 170 -11.70 2.96 -5.03
C ILE A 170 -11.33 1.68 -5.81
N TYR A 171 -12.32 0.88 -6.20
CA TYR A 171 -12.11 -0.38 -6.92
C TYR A 171 -11.54 -0.19 -8.33
N ARG A 172 -11.86 0.91 -9.01
CA ARG A 172 -11.33 1.22 -10.35
C ARG A 172 -9.90 1.75 -10.32
N GLY A 173 -9.50 2.42 -9.23
CA GLY A 173 -8.21 3.10 -9.13
C GLY A 173 -8.15 4.41 -9.90
N VAL A 174 -6.94 4.89 -10.12
CA VAL A 174 -6.68 6.19 -10.75
C VAL A 174 -6.42 6.01 -12.23
N THR A 175 -7.14 6.76 -13.06
CA THR A 175 -6.91 6.82 -14.50
C THR A 175 -6.40 8.20 -14.92
N ARG A 176 -5.59 8.23 -15.98
CA ARG A 176 -5.09 9.45 -16.61
C ARG A 176 -5.21 9.29 -18.12
N ASN A 177 -5.92 10.21 -18.77
CA ASN A 177 -6.14 10.18 -20.23
C ASN A 177 -6.76 8.88 -20.76
N GLY A 178 -7.60 8.23 -19.96
CA GLY A 178 -8.24 6.95 -20.33
C GLY A 178 -7.41 5.71 -20.01
N GLU A 179 -6.18 5.85 -19.54
CA GLU A 179 -5.31 4.74 -19.15
C GLU A 179 -5.21 4.62 -17.63
N THR A 180 -5.01 3.40 -17.12
CA THR A 180 -4.76 3.16 -15.69
C THR A 180 -3.42 3.78 -15.28
N PHE A 181 -3.45 4.75 -14.37
CA PHE A 181 -2.26 5.34 -13.75
C PHE A 181 -1.84 4.56 -12.50
N PHE A 182 -2.79 4.15 -11.67
CA PHE A 182 -2.55 3.29 -10.52
C PHE A 182 -3.76 2.36 -10.33
N PRO A 183 -3.56 1.07 -10.04
CA PRO A 183 -4.67 0.12 -9.91
C PRO A 183 -5.61 0.48 -8.75
N GLY A 184 -6.83 -0.02 -8.82
CA GLY A 184 -7.76 0.03 -7.70
C GLY A 184 -7.41 -0.97 -6.61
N TRP A 185 -8.22 -0.95 -5.56
CA TRP A 185 -8.09 -1.79 -4.36
C TRP A 185 -9.24 -2.77 -4.25
#